data_AF-A0A9E7TJ24-F1
#
_entry.id   AF-A0A9E7TJ24-F1
#
_cell.length_a   1.000
_cell.length_b   1.000
_cell.length_c   1.000
_cell.angle_alpha   90.00
_cell.angle_beta   90.00
_cell.angle_gamma   90.00
#
_symmetry.space_group_name_H-M   'P 1'
#
loop_
_entity.id
_entity.type
_entity.pdbx_description
1 polymer ?
#
loop_
_entity_poly.entity_id
_entity_poly.type
_entity_poly.pdbx_seq_one_letter_code
_entity_poly.pdbx_strand_id
1 'polypeptide(L)'
;MLIISVAVALLLIFSSAAGISLRDNVYPSITPEGDDTPVNITNSFIFRGITRQVTVPVENDILTGAVNARKEAQIFKKSEITDTLKKYYAAFIFDPAQDGMYSEISSALREIKAAENLSDSEYVDLMSAFVQSVPYRGNATDTGAGFPAETLAYGGDCDSKSSLLIGMLAREGYNVSMLMFPKVRHTAVGVAFTGDLEYMNSGYIYIETTTISPAGFTPDIVKDAERFLVIPYGNGDKSYS
;
A
#
# COMPACT_ATOMS: atom_id res chain seq x y z
N MET A 1 4.56 -17.38 -17.50
CA MET A 1 4.97 -17.10 -16.10
C MET A 1 5.36 -15.63 -16.06
N LEU A 2 4.42 -14.78 -15.62
CA LEU A 2 4.49 -13.33 -15.76
C LEU A 2 5.19 -12.78 -14.52
N ILE A 3 6.46 -12.41 -14.66
CA ILE A 3 7.25 -11.79 -13.59
C ILE A 3 7.08 -10.28 -13.76
N ILE A 4 6.23 -9.66 -12.94
CA ILE A 4 5.91 -8.24 -13.05
C ILE A 4 6.72 -7.44 -12.04
N SER A 5 7.72 -6.79 -12.64
CA SER A 5 8.39 -5.53 -12.34
C SER A 5 8.10 -4.72 -11.07
N VAL A 6 8.89 -4.92 -10.00
CA VAL A 6 9.30 -3.79 -9.13
C VAL A 6 10.53 -3.14 -9.76
N ALA A 7 10.33 -2.13 -10.59
CA ALA A 7 11.37 -1.22 -11.04
C ALA A 7 11.18 0.11 -10.31
N VAL A 8 11.82 0.27 -9.14
CA VAL A 8 11.98 1.60 -8.55
C VAL A 8 13.01 2.33 -9.42
N ALA A 9 12.55 2.98 -10.49
CA ALA A 9 13.38 3.86 -11.30
C ALA A 9 13.53 5.21 -10.57
N LEU A 10 14.34 5.24 -9.51
CA LEU A 10 14.83 6.49 -8.95
C LEU A 10 15.83 7.09 -9.94
N LEU A 11 15.36 7.94 -10.86
CA LEU A 11 16.24 8.69 -11.75
C LEU A 11 16.88 9.86 -10.97
N LEU A 12 18.11 9.64 -10.51
CA LEU A 12 18.90 10.62 -9.75
C LEU A 12 19.56 11.62 -10.71
N ILE A 13 19.10 12.87 -10.72
CA ILE A 13 19.72 13.95 -11.50
C ILE A 13 20.64 14.76 -10.57
N PHE A 14 21.93 14.79 -10.86
CA PHE A 14 22.93 15.52 -10.08
C PHE A 14 23.31 16.84 -10.76
N SER A 15 23.27 17.94 -10.02
CA SER A 15 23.80 19.24 -10.42
C SER A 15 24.85 19.67 -9.40
N SER A 16 26.10 19.77 -9.82
CA SER A 16 27.21 20.23 -8.99
C SER A 16 27.41 21.74 -9.16
N ALA A 17 27.02 22.54 -8.16
CA ALA A 17 27.51 23.90 -8.00
C ALA A 17 27.48 24.32 -6.52
N ALA A 18 28.58 24.90 -6.07
CA ALA A 18 28.86 25.28 -4.69
C ALA A 18 27.95 26.40 -4.16
N GLY A 19 27.66 26.36 -2.85
CA GLY A 19 27.13 27.50 -2.08
C GLY A 19 25.61 27.68 -2.01
N ILE A 20 24.82 26.69 -2.43
CA ILE A 20 23.36 26.79 -2.52
C ILE A 20 22.73 25.95 -1.40
N SER A 21 21.73 26.49 -0.69
CA SER A 21 20.85 25.68 0.17
C SER A 21 20.37 24.48 -0.63
N LEU A 22 20.80 23.28 -0.25
CA LEU A 22 20.40 22.05 -0.95
C LEU A 22 18.88 22.02 -0.97
N ARG A 23 18.29 21.98 -2.17
CA ARG A 23 16.84 21.85 -2.35
C ARG A 23 16.34 20.63 -1.57
N ASP A 24 15.14 20.71 -1.03
CA ASP A 24 14.52 19.56 -0.38
C ASP A 24 14.09 18.52 -1.42
N ASN A 25 14.10 17.25 -1.01
CA ASN A 25 13.60 16.16 -1.85
C ASN A 25 12.11 16.40 -2.14
N VAL A 26 11.72 16.18 -3.40
CA VAL A 26 10.32 16.27 -3.82
C VAL A 26 9.80 14.86 -4.00
N TYR A 27 8.70 14.54 -3.33
CA TYR A 27 8.03 13.25 -3.43
C TYR A 27 6.73 13.38 -4.22
N PRO A 28 6.18 12.26 -4.71
CA PRO A 28 4.86 12.24 -5.33
C PRO A 28 3.80 12.87 -4.42
N SER A 29 2.86 13.60 -5.03
CA SER A 29 1.71 14.16 -4.33
C SER A 29 0.57 14.36 -5.31
N ILE A 30 -0.66 14.24 -4.84
CA ILE A 30 -1.85 14.49 -5.63
C ILE A 30 -2.08 16.01 -5.71
N THR A 31 -2.33 16.51 -6.91
CA THR A 31 -2.92 17.83 -7.12
C THR A 31 -4.30 17.60 -7.73
N PRO A 32 -5.40 17.95 -7.05
CA PRO A 32 -6.74 17.77 -7.60
C PRO A 32 -6.87 18.45 -8.96
N GLU A 33 -7.47 17.75 -9.93
CA GLU A 33 -7.58 18.21 -11.31
C GLU A 33 -8.92 17.82 -11.92
N GLY A 34 -9.72 18.81 -12.35
CA GLY A 34 -11.00 18.57 -13.00
C GLY A 34 -12.20 18.92 -12.11
N ASP A 35 -13.32 18.24 -12.31
CA ASP A 35 -14.53 18.40 -11.51
C ASP A 35 -14.52 17.47 -10.29
N ASP A 36 -15.16 17.89 -9.21
CA ASP A 36 -15.19 17.19 -7.93
C ASP A 36 -16.37 16.20 -7.80
N THR A 37 -17.09 15.92 -8.89
CA THR A 37 -18.25 15.01 -8.84
C THR A 37 -17.79 13.61 -8.42
N PRO A 38 -18.31 13.02 -7.33
CA PRO A 38 -17.83 11.71 -6.89
C PRO A 38 -18.14 10.60 -7.89
N VAL A 39 -17.14 9.74 -8.12
CA VAL A 39 -17.24 8.48 -8.85
C VAL A 39 -17.39 7.35 -7.84
N ASN A 40 -18.45 6.55 -7.98
CA ASN A 40 -18.67 5.39 -7.11
C ASN A 40 -17.87 4.18 -7.60
N ILE A 41 -16.87 3.76 -6.82
CA ILE A 41 -16.05 2.59 -7.10
C ILE A 41 -16.58 1.41 -6.28
N THR A 42 -17.10 0.38 -6.95
CA THR A 42 -17.62 -0.83 -6.29
C THR A 42 -16.66 -1.99 -6.45
N ASN A 43 -16.21 -2.54 -5.32
CA ASN A 43 -15.40 -3.77 -5.28
C ASN A 43 -16.20 -4.91 -4.64
N SER A 44 -16.17 -6.08 -5.28
CA SER A 44 -16.78 -7.32 -4.80
C SER A 44 -15.70 -8.30 -4.34
N PHE A 45 -15.85 -8.87 -3.15
CA PHE A 45 -14.87 -9.81 -2.59
C PHE A 45 -15.56 -10.90 -1.77
N ILE A 46 -14.87 -12.02 -1.56
CA ILE A 46 -15.36 -13.12 -0.72
C ILE A 46 -14.68 -13.01 0.63
N PHE A 47 -15.48 -12.98 1.69
CA PHE A 47 -15.00 -13.09 3.06
C PHE A 47 -15.83 -14.14 3.79
N ARG A 48 -15.17 -15.15 4.36
CA ARG A 48 -15.80 -16.29 5.06
C ARG A 48 -16.88 -17.00 4.21
N GLY A 49 -16.62 -17.14 2.91
CA GLY A 49 -17.54 -17.78 1.97
C GLY A 49 -18.75 -16.93 1.58
N ILE A 50 -18.84 -15.69 2.05
CA ILE A 50 -19.92 -14.75 1.72
C ILE A 50 -19.38 -13.68 0.77
N THR A 51 -20.08 -13.47 -0.34
CA THR A 51 -19.78 -12.35 -1.24
C THR A 51 -20.20 -11.04 -0.59
N ARG A 52 -19.25 -10.13 -0.45
CA ARG A 52 -19.40 -8.77 0.06
C ARG A 52 -19.20 -7.78 -1.07
N GLN A 53 -19.83 -6.61 -0.94
CA GLN A 53 -19.63 -5.48 -1.83
C GLN A 53 -19.43 -4.22 -0.99
N VAL A 54 -18.43 -3.44 -1.36
CA VAL A 54 -18.16 -2.13 -0.78
C VAL A 54 -18.10 -1.14 -1.94
N THR A 55 -18.90 -0.08 -1.83
CA THR A 55 -18.91 1.04 -2.77
C THR A 55 -18.32 2.25 -2.08
N VAL A 56 -17.30 2.83 -2.70
CA VAL A 56 -16.55 3.97 -2.17
C VAL A 56 -16.72 5.14 -3.12
N PRO A 57 -17.37 6.24 -2.72
CA PRO A 57 -17.32 7.47 -3.50
C PRO A 57 -15.90 8.06 -3.42
N VAL A 58 -15.34 8.42 -4.57
CA VAL A 58 -14.07 9.14 -4.67
C VAL A 58 -14.27 10.33 -5.59
N GLU A 59 -13.90 11.52 -5.14
CA GLU A 59 -14.00 12.75 -5.92
C GLU A 59 -13.18 12.63 -7.22
N ASN A 60 -13.81 13.00 -8.36
CA ASN A 60 -13.21 12.78 -9.67
C ASN A 60 -11.94 13.61 -9.91
N ASP A 61 -11.83 14.78 -9.28
CA ASP A 61 -10.65 15.63 -9.32
C ASP A 61 -9.45 15.02 -8.58
N ILE A 62 -9.71 14.33 -7.45
CA ILE A 62 -8.72 13.54 -6.74
C ILE A 62 -8.27 12.35 -7.58
N LEU A 63 -9.20 11.61 -8.19
CA LEU A 63 -8.86 10.44 -8.99
C LEU A 63 -8.05 10.82 -10.24
N THR A 64 -8.46 11.88 -10.93
CA THR A 64 -7.74 12.42 -12.10
C THR A 64 -6.37 12.96 -11.70
N GLY A 65 -6.29 13.74 -10.62
CA GLY A 65 -5.05 14.23 -10.06
C GLY A 65 -4.11 13.10 -9.64
N ALA A 66 -4.65 12.02 -9.07
CA ALA A 66 -3.90 10.83 -8.69
C ALA A 66 -3.30 10.13 -9.91
N VAL A 67 -4.07 9.94 -10.99
CA VAL A 67 -3.57 9.35 -12.25
C VAL A 67 -2.48 10.22 -12.87
N ASN A 68 -2.70 11.52 -12.98
CA ASN A 68 -1.78 12.46 -13.66
C ASN A 68 -0.56 12.87 -12.80
N ALA A 69 -0.60 12.65 -11.49
CA ALA A 69 0.49 12.99 -10.60
C ALA A 69 1.80 12.30 -11.00
N ARG A 70 2.89 13.07 -10.89
CA ARG A 70 4.25 12.54 -11.04
C ARG A 70 4.51 11.45 -10.00
N LYS A 71 4.93 10.28 -10.45
CA LYS A 71 5.16 9.09 -9.60
C LYS A 71 6.62 8.95 -9.15
N GLU A 72 7.55 9.70 -9.75
CA GLU A 72 8.98 9.68 -9.42
C GLU A 72 9.36 10.73 -8.37
N ALA A 73 10.15 10.34 -7.38
CA ALA A 73 10.78 11.29 -6.47
C ALA A 73 11.98 12.01 -7.11
N GLN A 74 12.19 13.26 -6.75
CA GLN A 74 13.41 14.02 -7.04
C GLN A 74 14.26 14.09 -5.77
N ILE A 75 15.41 13.43 -5.81
CA ILE A 75 16.33 13.34 -4.66
C ILE A 75 17.49 14.32 -4.85
N PHE A 76 17.52 15.35 -4.01
CA PHE A 76 18.58 16.37 -3.97
C PHE A 76 19.50 16.19 -2.76
N LYS A 77 18.95 15.68 -1.64
CA LYS A 77 19.66 15.35 -0.41
C LYS A 77 19.69 13.83 -0.25
N LYS A 78 20.89 13.27 -0.22
CA LYS A 78 21.11 11.83 -0.01
C LYS A 78 20.83 11.46 1.46
N SER A 79 20.07 10.39 1.66
CA SER A 79 19.85 9.71 2.94
C SER A 79 20.03 8.20 2.75
N GLU A 80 19.92 7.44 3.84
CA GLU A 80 19.83 5.99 3.76
C GLU A 80 18.71 5.56 2.80
N ILE A 81 18.90 4.43 2.12
CA ILE A 81 17.93 3.96 1.12
C ILE A 81 16.58 3.66 1.76
N THR A 82 16.57 3.11 2.97
CA THR A 82 15.36 2.81 3.75
C THR A 82 14.60 4.09 4.13
N ASP A 83 15.28 5.16 4.52
CA ASP A 83 14.66 6.45 4.81
C ASP A 83 14.04 7.08 3.56
N THR A 84 14.74 6.94 2.43
CA THR A 84 14.27 7.44 1.13
C THR A 84 13.03 6.70 0.68
N LEU A 85 13.02 5.36 0.77
CA LEU A 85 11.88 4.51 0.46
C LEU A 85 10.71 4.74 1.42
N LYS A 86 10.99 4.94 2.71
CA LYS A 86 9.98 5.30 3.71
C LYS A 86 9.26 6.57 3.31
N LYS A 87 9.99 7.64 2.98
CA LYS A 87 9.38 8.91 2.55
C LYS A 87 8.67 8.79 1.21
N TYR A 88 9.22 8.01 0.27
CA TYR A 88 8.64 7.78 -1.04
C TYR A 88 7.25 7.15 -0.95
N TYR A 89 7.13 5.96 -0.36
CA TYR A 89 5.83 5.29 -0.25
C TYR A 89 4.88 6.00 0.71
N ALA A 90 5.39 6.65 1.77
CA ALA A 90 4.54 7.46 2.66
C ALA A 90 3.80 8.57 1.89
N ALA A 91 4.42 9.13 0.86
CA ALA A 91 3.81 10.16 0.03
C ALA A 91 2.60 9.63 -0.78
N PHE A 92 2.54 8.34 -1.10
CA PHE A 92 1.36 7.71 -1.71
C PHE A 92 0.34 7.29 -0.66
N ILE A 93 0.80 6.60 0.40
CA ILE A 93 -0.05 5.98 1.42
C ILE A 93 -0.82 7.03 2.24
N PHE A 94 -0.17 8.17 2.50
CA PHE A 94 -0.66 9.21 3.40
C PHE A 94 -0.86 10.56 2.70
N ASP A 95 -1.07 10.57 1.38
CA ASP A 95 -1.49 11.80 0.70
C ASP A 95 -2.87 12.24 1.25
N PRO A 96 -2.99 13.46 1.82
CA PRO A 96 -4.23 13.92 2.45
C PRO A 96 -5.43 13.97 1.50
N ALA A 97 -5.21 14.09 0.19
CA ALA A 97 -6.28 14.10 -0.81
C ALA A 97 -7.11 12.81 -0.79
N GLN A 98 -6.58 11.72 -0.23
CA GLN A 98 -7.24 10.41 -0.21
C GLN A 98 -7.87 10.07 1.15
N ASP A 99 -7.80 10.97 2.14
CA ASP A 99 -8.34 10.71 3.48
C ASP A 99 -9.86 10.46 3.47
N GLY A 100 -10.60 11.16 2.59
CA GLY A 100 -12.03 10.93 2.36
C GLY A 100 -12.31 9.49 1.92
N MET A 101 -11.66 9.04 0.85
CA MET A 101 -11.75 7.66 0.36
C MET A 101 -11.43 6.63 1.47
N TYR A 102 -10.34 6.83 2.23
CA TYR A 102 -10.00 5.92 3.33
C TYR A 102 -11.06 5.89 4.43
N SER A 103 -11.68 7.02 4.74
CA SER A 103 -12.78 7.11 5.71
C SER A 103 -13.98 6.29 5.25
N GLU A 104 -14.36 6.40 3.98
CA GLU A 104 -15.47 5.64 3.38
C GLU A 104 -15.21 4.12 3.39
N ILE A 105 -14.01 3.69 3.00
CA ILE A 105 -13.60 2.27 3.10
C ILE A 105 -13.69 1.79 4.55
N SER A 106 -13.12 2.55 5.49
CA SER A 106 -13.06 2.18 6.90
C SER A 106 -14.46 2.10 7.49
N SER A 107 -15.36 3.02 7.14
CA SER A 107 -16.76 3.00 7.59
C SER A 107 -17.45 1.72 7.12
N ALA A 108 -17.38 1.40 5.83
CA ALA A 108 -18.04 0.22 5.27
C ALA A 108 -17.50 -1.10 5.87
N LEU A 109 -16.18 -1.21 6.08
CA LEU A 109 -15.59 -2.42 6.66
C LEU A 109 -15.83 -2.53 8.18
N ARG A 110 -15.92 -1.40 8.90
CA ARG A 110 -16.29 -1.39 10.33
C ARG A 110 -17.72 -1.88 10.56
N GLU A 111 -18.65 -1.60 9.64
CA GLU A 111 -20.01 -2.14 9.70
C GLU A 111 -20.00 -3.68 9.63
N ILE A 112 -19.20 -4.25 8.73
CA ILE A 112 -19.04 -5.71 8.63
C ILE A 112 -18.38 -6.26 9.91
N LYS A 113 -17.32 -5.60 10.40
CA LYS A 113 -16.67 -5.96 11.68
C LYS A 113 -17.66 -6.01 12.84
N ALA A 114 -18.49 -4.98 12.98
CA ALA A 114 -19.45 -4.88 14.07
C ALA A 114 -20.58 -5.92 13.93
N ALA A 115 -21.11 -6.11 12.73
CA ALA A 115 -22.20 -7.06 12.47
C ALA A 115 -21.80 -8.51 12.72
N GLU A 116 -20.54 -8.87 12.43
CA GLU A 116 -20.00 -10.22 12.64
C GLU A 116 -19.21 -10.38 13.94
N ASN A 117 -19.09 -9.32 14.74
CA ASN A 117 -18.29 -9.29 15.97
C ASN A 117 -16.85 -9.78 15.75
N LEU A 118 -16.19 -9.27 14.70
CA LEU A 118 -14.86 -9.69 14.32
C LEU A 118 -13.80 -9.22 15.33
N SER A 119 -12.84 -10.09 15.63
CA SER A 119 -11.61 -9.73 16.36
C SER A 119 -10.73 -8.76 15.57
N ASP A 120 -9.63 -8.31 16.17
CA ASP A 120 -8.68 -7.45 15.47
C ASP A 120 -7.93 -8.21 14.36
N SER A 121 -7.49 -9.45 14.59
CA SER A 121 -6.97 -10.34 13.55
C SER A 121 -7.98 -10.64 12.42
N GLU A 122 -9.23 -10.93 12.75
CA GLU A 122 -10.27 -11.18 11.75
C GLU A 122 -10.63 -9.93 10.93
N TYR A 123 -10.47 -8.74 11.52
CA TYR A 123 -10.63 -7.48 10.80
C TYR A 123 -9.46 -7.21 9.84
N VAL A 124 -8.23 -7.61 10.20
CA VAL A 124 -7.10 -7.62 9.28
C VAL A 124 -7.37 -8.56 8.11
N ASP A 125 -7.91 -9.75 8.37
CA ASP A 125 -8.30 -10.69 7.30
C ASP A 125 -9.38 -10.10 6.37
N LEU A 126 -10.36 -9.37 6.93
CA LEU A 126 -11.39 -8.69 6.15
C LEU A 126 -10.80 -7.61 5.23
N MET A 127 -9.95 -6.73 5.77
CA MET A 127 -9.27 -5.70 4.98
C MET A 127 -8.35 -6.30 3.92
N SER A 128 -7.67 -7.40 4.26
CA SER A 128 -6.80 -8.14 3.34
C SER A 128 -7.60 -8.73 2.19
N ALA A 129 -8.74 -9.37 2.47
CA ALA A 129 -9.62 -9.93 1.44
C ALA A 129 -10.16 -8.86 0.48
N PHE A 130 -10.54 -7.69 1.01
CA PHE A 130 -10.94 -6.53 0.20
C PHE A 130 -9.83 -6.06 -0.74
N VAL A 131 -8.60 -5.91 -0.24
CA VAL A 131 -7.47 -5.49 -1.10
C VAL A 131 -7.08 -6.58 -2.08
N GLN A 132 -7.09 -7.85 -1.69
CA GLN A 132 -6.80 -8.98 -2.57
C GLN A 132 -7.77 -9.07 -3.75
N SER A 133 -9.02 -8.60 -3.62
CA SER A 133 -9.99 -8.57 -4.74
C SER A 133 -9.73 -7.48 -5.76
N VAL A 134 -9.03 -6.41 -5.39
CA VAL A 134 -8.66 -5.33 -6.33
C VAL A 134 -7.84 -5.95 -7.48
N PRO A 135 -8.15 -5.69 -8.76
CA PRO A 135 -7.45 -6.33 -9.87
C PRO A 135 -5.94 -6.09 -9.83
N TYR A 136 -5.16 -7.14 -10.10
CA TYR A 136 -3.73 -6.96 -10.33
C TYR A 136 -3.51 -6.25 -11.67
N ARG A 137 -2.85 -5.09 -11.65
CA ARG A 137 -2.43 -4.35 -12.85
C ARG A 137 -1.02 -3.83 -12.67
N GLY A 138 -0.09 -4.29 -13.49
CA GLY A 138 1.25 -3.75 -13.57
C GLY A 138 1.93 -4.16 -14.86
N ASN A 139 2.66 -3.26 -15.48
CA ASN A 139 3.48 -3.51 -16.65
C ASN A 139 4.95 -3.35 -16.31
N ALA A 140 5.82 -3.98 -17.11
CA ALA A 140 7.26 -3.83 -16.96
C ALA A 140 7.77 -2.39 -17.15
N THR A 141 6.95 -1.52 -17.75
CA THR A 141 7.24 -0.13 -18.10
C THR A 141 6.66 0.89 -17.14
N ASP A 142 5.87 0.47 -16.14
CA ASP A 142 5.22 1.42 -15.23
C ASP A 142 6.28 2.09 -14.34
N THR A 143 6.18 3.42 -14.18
CA THR A 143 7.17 4.24 -13.47
C THR A 143 6.73 4.51 -12.03
N GLY A 144 6.64 3.46 -11.21
CA GLY A 144 6.39 3.54 -9.77
C GLY A 144 4.98 3.13 -9.34
N ALA A 145 4.73 3.18 -8.03
CA ALA A 145 3.47 2.76 -7.42
C ALA A 145 2.31 3.68 -7.83
N GLY A 146 1.13 3.10 -8.04
CA GLY A 146 -0.12 3.84 -8.16
C GLY A 146 -0.54 4.43 -6.81
N PHE A 147 -1.23 5.56 -6.83
CA PHE A 147 -1.85 6.07 -5.61
C PHE A 147 -2.97 5.12 -5.14
N PRO A 148 -3.25 5.00 -3.83
CA PRO A 148 -4.34 4.19 -3.30
C PRO A 148 -5.71 4.40 -3.97
N ALA A 149 -6.09 5.63 -4.35
CA ALA A 149 -7.33 5.93 -5.07
C ALA A 149 -7.32 5.36 -6.50
N GLU A 150 -6.22 5.52 -7.22
CA GLU A 150 -6.00 4.90 -8.53
C GLU A 150 -6.05 3.37 -8.42
N THR A 151 -5.39 2.81 -7.40
CA THR A 151 -5.33 1.38 -7.12
C THR A 151 -6.72 0.81 -6.86
N LEU A 152 -7.53 1.50 -6.05
CA LEU A 152 -8.90 1.11 -5.75
C LEU A 152 -9.79 1.13 -7.00
N ALA A 153 -9.65 2.16 -7.84
CA ALA A 153 -10.46 2.37 -9.04
C ALA A 153 -10.10 1.41 -10.18
N TYR A 154 -8.80 1.22 -10.41
CA TYR A 154 -8.30 0.61 -11.65
C TYR A 154 -7.46 -0.63 -11.42
N GLY A 155 -7.09 -0.94 -10.19
CA GLY A 155 -6.13 -2.00 -9.89
C GLY A 155 -4.71 -1.49 -9.76
N GLY A 156 -3.82 -2.35 -9.30
CA GLY A 156 -2.40 -2.03 -9.11
C GLY A 156 -1.57 -3.30 -8.97
N ASP A 157 -0.26 -3.14 -8.92
CA ASP A 157 0.70 -4.21 -8.74
C ASP A 157 0.99 -4.43 -7.24
N CYS A 158 2.06 -5.17 -6.92
CA CYS A 158 2.35 -5.55 -5.54
C CYS A 158 2.54 -4.34 -4.61
N ASP A 159 3.22 -3.28 -5.04
CA ASP A 159 3.55 -2.16 -4.16
C ASP A 159 2.38 -1.16 -4.04
N SER A 160 1.62 -0.97 -5.11
CA SER A 160 0.36 -0.21 -5.12
C SER A 160 -0.68 -0.84 -4.20
N LYS A 161 -0.91 -2.15 -4.33
CA LYS A 161 -1.87 -2.88 -3.49
C LYS A 161 -1.41 -2.97 -2.04
N SER A 162 -0.11 -3.15 -1.79
CA SER A 162 0.45 -3.11 -0.43
C SER A 162 0.30 -1.71 0.19
N SER A 163 0.50 -0.65 -0.59
CA SER A 163 0.31 0.74 -0.14
C SER A 163 -1.14 1.02 0.28
N LEU A 164 -2.12 0.55 -0.49
CA LEU A 164 -3.55 0.64 -0.14
C LEU A 164 -3.84 -0.08 1.20
N LEU A 165 -3.40 -1.34 1.35
CA LEU A 165 -3.64 -2.09 2.58
C LEU A 165 -2.94 -1.47 3.79
N ILE A 166 -1.70 -1.00 3.64
CA ILE A 166 -0.97 -0.29 4.71
C ILE A 166 -1.73 0.96 5.12
N GLY A 167 -2.23 1.75 4.16
CA GLY A 167 -2.98 2.97 4.45
C GLY A 167 -4.28 2.72 5.22
N MET A 168 -4.97 1.61 4.93
CA MET A 168 -6.14 1.15 5.68
C MET A 168 -5.76 0.73 7.11
N LEU A 169 -4.80 -0.18 7.25
CA LEU A 169 -4.37 -0.73 8.55
C LEU A 169 -3.80 0.34 9.49
N ALA A 170 -2.98 1.26 8.96
CA ALA A 170 -2.40 2.34 9.75
C ALA A 170 -3.48 3.26 10.33
N ARG A 171 -4.52 3.59 9.55
CA ARG A 171 -5.66 4.41 10.00
C ARG A 171 -6.56 3.69 11.00
N GLU A 172 -6.55 2.35 10.98
CA GLU A 172 -7.23 1.52 11.97
C GLU A 172 -6.42 1.26 13.25
N GLY A 173 -5.20 1.82 13.34
CA GLY A 173 -4.36 1.78 14.54
C GLY A 173 -3.48 0.54 14.67
N TYR A 174 -3.23 -0.18 13.57
CA TYR A 174 -2.30 -1.32 13.57
C TYR A 174 -0.85 -0.87 13.43
N ASN A 175 0.05 -1.60 14.09
CA ASN A 175 1.47 -1.55 13.78
C ASN A 175 1.70 -2.31 12.47
N VAL A 176 2.02 -1.58 11.41
CA VAL A 176 2.05 -2.09 10.04
C VAL A 176 3.30 -1.63 9.31
N SER A 177 3.87 -2.53 8.51
CA SER A 177 5.06 -2.31 7.70
C SER A 177 4.85 -2.76 6.26
N MET A 178 5.68 -2.21 5.36
CA MET A 178 5.92 -2.82 4.06
C MET A 178 7.09 -3.79 4.18
N LEU A 179 6.86 -5.03 3.74
CA LEU A 179 7.89 -6.03 3.55
C LEU A 179 8.36 -5.95 2.09
N MET A 180 9.60 -5.56 1.87
CA MET A 180 10.14 -5.37 0.53
C MET A 180 11.21 -6.41 0.22
N PHE A 181 11.08 -7.04 -0.94
CA PHE A 181 11.96 -8.11 -1.42
C PHE A 181 12.65 -7.70 -2.73
N PRO A 182 13.72 -6.89 -2.69
CA PRO A 182 14.32 -6.34 -3.91
C PRO A 182 14.82 -7.40 -4.89
N LYS A 183 15.35 -8.53 -4.39
CA LYS A 183 15.91 -9.61 -5.22
C LYS A 183 14.86 -10.27 -6.12
N VAL A 184 13.65 -10.48 -5.60
CA VAL A 184 12.53 -11.11 -6.33
C VAL A 184 11.50 -10.10 -6.81
N ARG A 185 11.75 -8.80 -6.59
CA ARG A 185 10.92 -7.69 -7.07
C ARG A 185 9.48 -7.85 -6.58
N HIS A 186 9.32 -8.02 -5.27
CA HIS A 186 8.02 -8.20 -4.63
C HIS A 186 7.88 -7.31 -3.41
N THR A 187 6.65 -6.94 -3.08
CA THR A 187 6.30 -6.32 -1.81
C THR A 187 5.07 -6.99 -1.22
N ALA A 188 5.01 -6.97 0.10
CA ALA A 188 3.90 -7.47 0.88
C ALA A 188 3.66 -6.57 2.09
N VAL A 189 2.63 -6.87 2.86
CA VAL A 189 2.31 -6.13 4.09
C VAL A 189 2.67 -6.97 5.30
N GLY A 190 3.31 -6.34 6.28
CA GLY A 190 3.56 -6.92 7.59
C GLY A 190 2.64 -6.29 8.62
N VAL A 191 1.91 -7.09 9.41
CA VAL A 191 1.18 -6.59 10.61
C VAL A 191 1.84 -7.16 11.85
N ALA A 192 2.05 -6.33 12.87
CA ALA A 192 2.80 -6.76 14.05
C ALA A 192 2.18 -8.01 14.65
N PHE A 193 3.02 -9.01 14.92
CA PHE A 193 2.61 -10.32 15.39
C PHE A 193 3.75 -11.01 16.11
N THR A 194 3.42 -11.80 17.13
CA THR A 194 4.36 -12.68 17.81
C THR A 194 3.73 -14.05 17.92
N GLY A 195 4.32 -15.05 17.28
CA GLY A 195 3.83 -16.43 17.25
C GLY A 195 4.41 -17.23 16.09
N ASP A 196 3.97 -18.47 15.94
CA ASP A 196 4.58 -19.43 15.00
C ASP A 196 4.40 -19.06 13.51
N LEU A 197 3.48 -18.15 13.20
CA LEU A 197 3.24 -17.63 11.85
C LEU A 197 4.01 -16.34 11.54
N GLU A 198 4.87 -15.89 12.47
CA GLU A 198 5.74 -14.74 12.24
C GLU A 198 6.67 -14.97 11.04
N TYR A 199 6.79 -13.96 10.20
CA TYR A 199 7.65 -14.03 9.03
C TYR A 199 9.11 -13.79 9.43
N MET A 200 9.95 -14.83 9.40
CA MET A 200 11.41 -14.75 9.53
C MET A 200 11.93 -13.91 10.72
N ASN A 201 11.32 -14.03 11.90
CA ASN A 201 11.67 -13.23 13.08
C ASN A 201 11.61 -11.70 12.85
N SER A 202 10.75 -11.24 11.93
CA SER A 202 10.61 -9.82 11.59
C SER A 202 9.81 -9.01 12.61
N GLY A 203 9.08 -9.66 13.51
CA GLY A 203 8.05 -9.08 14.36
C GLY A 203 6.69 -8.89 13.67
N TYR A 204 6.53 -9.40 12.44
CA TYR A 204 5.33 -9.22 11.62
C TYR A 204 4.83 -10.54 11.03
N ILE A 205 3.50 -10.71 10.94
CA ILE A 205 2.88 -11.73 10.09
C ILE A 205 2.87 -11.22 8.64
N TYR A 206 3.15 -12.11 7.69
CA TYR A 206 3.16 -11.79 6.26
C TYR A 206 1.73 -11.78 5.70
N ILE A 207 1.36 -10.73 4.96
CA ILE A 207 0.10 -10.64 4.23
C ILE A 207 0.41 -10.43 2.74
N GLU A 208 0.08 -11.44 1.94
CA GLU A 208 0.13 -11.35 0.48
C GLU A 208 -1.04 -10.51 -0.04
N THR A 209 -0.78 -9.50 -0.87
CA THR A 209 -1.83 -8.63 -1.40
C THR A 209 -2.23 -8.98 -2.83
N THR A 210 -1.40 -9.73 -3.56
CA THR A 210 -1.59 -9.98 -5.00
C THR A 210 -2.41 -11.24 -5.31
N THR A 211 -2.61 -12.11 -4.32
CA THR A 211 -3.34 -13.38 -4.46
C THR A 211 -4.21 -13.61 -3.24
N ILE A 212 -5.41 -14.16 -3.46
CA ILE A 212 -6.31 -14.55 -2.37
C ILE A 212 -5.63 -15.61 -1.50
N SER A 213 -5.30 -15.24 -0.28
CA SER A 213 -4.59 -16.12 0.66
C SER A 213 -4.75 -15.62 2.10
N PRO A 214 -4.66 -16.52 3.10
CA PRO A 214 -4.74 -16.13 4.51
C PRO A 214 -3.47 -15.40 4.95
N ALA A 215 -3.57 -14.60 6.02
CA ALA A 215 -2.39 -14.08 6.71
C ALA A 215 -1.47 -15.24 7.15
N GLY A 216 -0.16 -15.02 7.04
CA GLY A 216 0.87 -16.04 7.28
C GLY A 216 1.16 -16.94 6.07
N PHE A 217 0.38 -16.88 4.99
CA PHE A 217 0.73 -17.55 3.74
C PHE A 217 1.95 -16.87 3.10
N THR A 218 3.04 -17.61 2.98
CA THR A 218 4.28 -17.13 2.34
C THR A 218 4.47 -17.83 1.00
N PRO A 219 4.52 -17.09 -0.14
CA PRO A 219 4.80 -17.70 -1.43
C PRO A 219 6.27 -18.13 -1.54
N ASP A 220 6.56 -19.16 -2.34
CA ASP A 220 7.91 -19.75 -2.45
C ASP A 220 9.00 -18.74 -2.78
N ILE A 221 8.67 -17.71 -3.58
CA ILE A 221 9.61 -16.65 -3.96
C ILE A 221 10.17 -15.84 -2.78
N VAL A 222 9.49 -15.84 -1.62
CA VAL A 222 9.93 -15.13 -0.41
C VAL A 222 10.22 -16.06 0.76
N LYS A 223 9.95 -17.37 0.68
CA LYS A 223 10.20 -18.30 1.79
C LYS A 223 11.66 -18.38 2.24
N ASP A 224 12.58 -18.17 1.31
CA ASP A 224 14.03 -18.21 1.54
C ASP A 224 14.70 -16.88 1.17
N ALA A 225 13.97 -15.77 1.33
CA ALA A 225 14.50 -14.44 1.06
C ALA A 225 15.71 -14.14 1.98
N GLU A 226 16.92 -14.31 1.45
CA GLU A 226 18.19 -14.07 2.17
C GLU A 226 18.31 -12.64 2.72
N ARG A 227 17.63 -11.68 2.07
CA ARG A 227 17.57 -10.26 2.46
C ARG A 227 16.24 -9.65 2.04
N PHE A 228 15.55 -9.04 3.01
CA PHE A 228 14.37 -8.22 2.80
C PHE A 228 14.46 -6.98 3.70
N LEU A 229 13.65 -5.97 3.39
CA LEU A 229 13.53 -4.75 4.19
C LEU A 229 12.18 -4.74 4.89
N VAL A 230 12.18 -4.33 6.16
CA VAL A 230 10.98 -3.99 6.92
C VAL A 230 10.92 -2.47 7.00
N ILE A 231 9.91 -1.86 6.39
CA ILE A 231 9.75 -0.41 6.38
C ILE A 231 8.46 -0.05 7.12
N PRO A 232 8.54 0.51 8.35
CA PRO A 232 7.35 0.75 9.18
C PRO A 232 6.59 2.01 8.73
N TYR A 233 5.26 1.89 8.61
CA TYR A 233 4.35 2.97 8.20
C TYR A 233 3.22 3.25 9.21
N GLY A 234 2.85 2.29 10.06
CA GLY A 234 1.96 2.52 11.19
C GLY A 234 2.61 2.09 12.50
N ASN A 235 2.50 2.94 13.54
CA ASN A 235 3.04 2.68 14.88
C ASN A 235 1.92 2.58 15.93
N GLY A 236 0.72 2.15 15.51
CA GLY A 236 -0.40 1.99 16.45
C GLY A 236 -0.20 0.76 17.36
N ASP A 237 -1.02 0.65 18.40
CA ASP A 237 -0.85 -0.39 19.42
C ASP A 237 -1.52 -1.73 19.05
N LYS A 238 -2.29 -1.80 17.96
CA LYS A 238 -2.94 -3.04 17.53
C LYS A 238 -1.99 -3.96 16.76
N SER A 239 -2.12 -5.25 17.02
CA SER A 239 -1.43 -6.35 16.37
C SER A 239 -2.41 -7.32 15.71
N TYR A 240 -1.90 -8.29 14.96
CA TYR A 240 -2.66 -9.44 14.49
C TYR A 240 -2.88 -10.43 15.64
N SER A 241 -3.78 -10.10 16.58
CA SER A 241 -4.07 -10.91 17.78
C SER A 241 -5.56 -11.15 18.01
#